data_AF-A0A7X3UKK5-F1
#
_entry.id   AF-A0A7X3UKK5-F1
#
_cell.length_a   1.000
_cell.length_b   1.000
_cell.length_c   1.000
_cell.angle_alpha   90.00
_cell.angle_beta   90.00
_cell.angle_gamma   90.00
#
_symmetry.space_group_name_H-M   'P 1'
#
loop_
_entity.id
_entity.type
_entity.pdbx_description
1 polymer ?
#
loop_
_entity_poly.entity_id
_entity_poly.type
_entity_poly.pdbx_seq_one_letter_code
_entity_poly.pdbx_strand_id
1 'polypeptide(L)'
;MVAIQIFGKDIQNANGVSIRFEYDASQVVYEGFDTGDVLPNAQALPSQGTNPTYVEIGIASLGGQATANRGLIGTIRFRTTVGFSGTAIRLVRAELGRSGRFETITIDVRVELKLQALTPDFNGDGVVNFADFLAFGGQFGSRQGDGRYEAKYDLDSDGAIGFGDFLIFGNSFGKEVPPSGGSSGGGSGNGGSGTPVTIPDANLRAAIETTLGKASGAPISRAEMATLTRLEAPNSNISDLTGLDYATGLTHLDLGMERVDGRWVNSNEISDLSPLSGLTNLTGLSLHNNLISDVSALSGLNKLELLYLYDNYISDVSALSGLTKLTHLSLQNNLISDV
;
A
#
# COMPACT_ATOMS: atom_id res chain seq x y z
N MET A 1 -1.65 13.48 -9.14
CA MET A 1 -0.74 12.81 -10.10
C MET A 1 -0.64 11.36 -9.67
N VAL A 2 -0.73 10.41 -10.59
CA VAL A 2 -0.62 8.97 -10.37
C VAL A 2 0.66 8.50 -11.02
N ALA A 3 1.53 7.81 -10.28
CA ALA A 3 2.75 7.22 -10.79
C ALA A 3 2.69 5.70 -10.61
N ILE A 4 2.98 4.94 -11.67
CA ILE A 4 2.95 3.48 -11.65
C ILE A 4 4.34 2.99 -12.06
N GLN A 5 4.99 2.22 -11.19
CA GLN A 5 6.27 1.58 -11.46
C GLN A 5 6.06 0.23 -12.15
N ILE A 6 6.88 -0.07 -13.16
CA ILE A 6 6.83 -1.33 -13.90
C ILE A 6 8.11 -2.09 -13.64
N PHE A 7 7.98 -3.27 -13.03
CA PHE A 7 9.10 -4.19 -12.80
C PHE A 7 9.05 -5.35 -13.78
N GLY A 8 10.21 -5.71 -14.33
CA GLY A 8 10.38 -6.87 -15.18
C GLY A 8 11.07 -8.01 -14.45
N LYS A 9 10.70 -9.24 -14.77
CA LYS A 9 11.42 -10.49 -14.42
C LYS A 9 11.73 -11.25 -15.71
N ASP A 10 12.79 -12.03 -15.69
CA ASP A 10 13.30 -12.78 -16.85
C ASP A 10 13.61 -11.87 -18.03
N ILE A 11 14.27 -10.75 -17.73
CA ILE A 11 14.61 -9.68 -18.68
C ILE A 11 16.08 -9.72 -19.12
N GLN A 12 16.89 -10.64 -18.61
CA GLN A 12 18.29 -10.75 -18.99
C GLN A 12 18.43 -10.89 -20.51
N ASN A 13 19.48 -10.29 -21.09
CA ASN A 13 19.76 -10.25 -22.53
C ASN A 13 18.74 -9.45 -23.38
N ALA A 14 17.76 -8.80 -22.75
CA ALA A 14 16.85 -7.92 -23.46
C ALA A 14 17.57 -6.66 -23.95
N ASN A 15 17.29 -6.22 -25.17
CA ASN A 15 17.77 -4.94 -25.73
C ASN A 15 16.64 -3.94 -25.98
N GLY A 16 15.40 -4.30 -25.66
CA GLY A 16 14.27 -3.39 -25.69
C GLY A 16 13.02 -3.99 -25.06
N VAL A 17 12.06 -3.14 -24.76
CA VAL A 17 10.76 -3.48 -24.19
C VAL A 17 9.70 -2.63 -24.89
N SER A 18 8.55 -3.19 -25.27
CA SER A 18 7.35 -2.40 -25.61
C SER A 18 6.28 -2.67 -24.58
N ILE A 19 5.62 -1.64 -24.06
CA ILE A 19 4.55 -1.77 -23.06
C ILE A 19 3.36 -0.93 -23.50
N ARG A 20 2.15 -1.51 -23.51
CA ARG A 20 0.91 -0.79 -23.81
C ARG A 20 -0.02 -0.73 -22.60
N PHE A 21 -0.43 0.50 -22.27
CA PHE A 21 -1.46 0.80 -21.29
C PHE A 21 -2.73 1.30 -21.97
N GLU A 22 -3.88 0.75 -21.60
CA GLU A 22 -5.21 1.28 -21.93
C GLU A 22 -5.80 2.01 -20.72
N TYR A 23 -6.46 3.14 -20.96
CA TYR A 23 -7.04 3.99 -19.91
C TYR A 23 -8.21 4.82 -20.45
N ASP A 24 -9.01 5.42 -19.57
CA ASP A 24 -10.08 6.35 -19.96
C ASP A 24 -9.56 7.80 -19.98
N ALA A 25 -9.43 8.38 -21.18
CA ALA A 25 -8.99 9.78 -21.37
C ALA A 25 -9.91 10.83 -20.75
N SER A 26 -11.16 10.49 -20.43
CA SER A 26 -12.06 11.41 -19.72
C SER A 26 -11.72 11.51 -18.23
N GLN A 27 -11.00 10.52 -17.69
CA GLN A 27 -10.70 10.37 -16.27
C GLN A 27 -9.23 10.71 -15.96
N VAL A 28 -8.30 10.29 -16.82
CA VAL A 28 -6.86 10.51 -16.64
C VAL A 28 -6.16 10.86 -17.96
N VAL A 29 -5.06 11.59 -17.85
CA VAL A 29 -4.23 12.05 -18.98
C VAL A 29 -2.80 11.57 -18.76
N TYR A 30 -2.21 10.91 -19.76
CA TYR A 30 -0.79 10.54 -19.75
C TYR A 30 0.10 11.78 -19.71
N GLU A 31 1.08 11.81 -18.81
CA GLU A 31 2.02 12.93 -18.65
C GLU A 31 3.45 12.59 -19.07
N GLY A 32 3.87 11.33 -18.94
CA GLY A 32 5.25 10.96 -19.24
C GLY A 32 5.64 9.56 -18.80
N PHE A 33 6.85 9.16 -19.19
CA PHE A 33 7.47 7.92 -18.79
C PHE A 33 8.96 8.17 -18.49
N ASP A 34 9.40 7.73 -17.31
CA ASP A 34 10.81 7.78 -16.90
C ASP A 34 11.39 6.36 -16.96
N THR A 35 12.48 6.18 -17.70
CA THR A 35 13.14 4.87 -17.84
C THR A 35 13.81 4.46 -16.54
N GLY A 36 13.70 3.18 -16.19
CA GLY A 36 14.42 2.59 -15.07
C GLY A 36 15.87 2.26 -15.40
N ASP A 37 16.51 1.54 -14.49
CA ASP A 37 17.94 1.22 -14.52
C ASP A 37 18.27 -0.10 -15.27
N VAL A 38 17.25 -0.89 -15.57
CA VAL A 38 17.46 -2.27 -16.04
C VAL A 38 17.95 -2.37 -17.48
N LEU A 39 17.65 -1.37 -18.32
CA LEU A 39 18.13 -1.25 -19.69
C LEU A 39 19.18 -0.13 -19.76
N PRO A 40 20.47 -0.44 -20.05
CA PRO A 40 21.53 0.57 -20.06
C PRO A 40 21.30 1.67 -21.10
N ASN A 41 21.38 2.92 -20.68
CA ASN A 41 21.14 4.10 -21.53
C ASN A 41 19.81 4.00 -22.30
N ALA A 42 18.76 3.53 -21.62
CA ALA A 42 17.45 3.38 -22.23
C ALA A 42 16.85 4.72 -22.68
N GLN A 43 16.12 4.68 -23.79
CA GLN A 43 15.27 5.77 -24.24
C GLN A 43 13.84 5.28 -24.40
N ALA A 44 12.89 6.04 -23.84
CA ALA A 44 11.46 5.81 -24.00
C ALA A 44 10.91 6.62 -25.19
N LEU A 45 10.09 5.95 -26.00
CA LEU A 45 9.43 6.48 -27.18
C LEU A 45 7.92 6.23 -27.04
N PRO A 46 7.18 7.17 -26.44
CA PRO A 46 5.74 7.03 -26.28
C PRO A 46 4.99 7.27 -27.59
N SER A 47 3.93 6.50 -27.80
CA SER A 47 2.94 6.66 -28.86
C SER A 47 1.54 6.55 -28.28
N GLN A 48 0.62 7.45 -28.63
CA GLN A 48 -0.75 7.48 -28.09
C GLN A 48 -1.78 7.20 -29.20
N GLY A 49 -2.87 6.53 -28.84
CA GLY A 49 -4.03 6.28 -29.71
C GLY A 49 -5.35 6.44 -28.97
N THR A 50 -6.46 6.49 -29.71
CA THR A 50 -7.78 6.93 -29.18
C THR A 50 -8.93 5.94 -29.36
N ASN A 51 -8.71 4.73 -29.88
CA ASN A 51 -9.75 3.70 -30.00
C ASN A 51 -9.22 2.25 -29.92
N PRO A 52 -9.14 1.63 -28.72
CA PRO A 52 -9.35 2.23 -27.41
C PRO A 52 -8.30 3.31 -27.10
N THR A 53 -8.52 4.15 -26.09
CA THR A 53 -7.49 5.10 -25.66
C THR A 53 -6.32 4.32 -25.04
N TYR A 54 -5.11 4.54 -25.56
CA TYR A 54 -3.92 3.88 -25.07
C TYR A 54 -2.68 4.76 -25.18
N VAL A 55 -1.67 4.40 -24.39
CA VAL A 55 -0.28 4.81 -24.60
C VAL A 55 0.61 3.57 -24.68
N GLU A 56 1.42 3.50 -25.72
CA GLU A 56 2.42 2.45 -25.93
C GLU A 56 3.81 3.06 -25.81
N ILE A 57 4.62 2.50 -24.92
CA ILE A 57 5.97 2.96 -24.62
C ILE A 57 6.95 1.95 -25.20
N GLY A 58 7.58 2.32 -26.32
CA GLY A 58 8.76 1.60 -26.80
C GLY A 58 10.00 2.04 -26.03
N ILE A 59 10.73 1.13 -25.42
CA ILE A 59 11.94 1.39 -24.64
C ILE A 59 13.09 0.68 -25.34
N ALA A 60 14.03 1.44 -25.88
CA ALA A 60 15.20 0.92 -26.57
C ALA A 60 16.45 1.11 -25.71
N SER A 61 17.24 0.05 -25.55
CA SER A 61 18.56 0.14 -24.90
C SER A 61 19.62 0.62 -25.89
N LEU A 62 20.31 1.71 -25.58
CA LEU A 62 21.44 2.20 -26.38
C LEU A 62 22.81 1.75 -25.85
N GLY A 63 22.85 1.20 -24.63
CA GLY A 63 24.08 0.76 -23.96
C GLY A 63 24.34 -0.75 -24.03
N GLY A 64 23.59 -1.50 -24.86
CA GLY A 64 23.72 -2.95 -24.98
C GLY A 64 22.49 -3.69 -24.47
N GLN A 65 22.69 -4.79 -23.74
CA GLN A 65 21.62 -5.64 -23.23
C GLN A 65 21.50 -5.55 -21.70
N ALA A 66 20.31 -5.82 -21.18
CA ALA A 66 20.08 -5.99 -19.75
C ALA A 66 20.97 -7.11 -19.20
N THR A 67 21.75 -6.80 -18.16
CA THR A 67 22.61 -7.76 -17.44
C THR A 67 21.87 -8.41 -16.28
N ALA A 68 20.95 -7.66 -15.65
CA ALA A 68 20.11 -8.12 -14.56
C ALA A 68 18.94 -8.97 -15.09
N ASN A 69 18.56 -9.99 -14.34
CA ASN A 69 17.39 -10.82 -14.66
C ASN A 69 16.05 -10.22 -14.20
N ARG A 70 16.09 -9.22 -13.31
CA ARG A 70 14.93 -8.50 -12.79
C ARG A 70 15.29 -7.05 -12.48
N GLY A 71 14.31 -6.15 -12.47
CA GLY A 71 14.50 -4.76 -12.05
C GLY A 71 13.45 -3.80 -12.62
N LEU A 72 13.66 -2.50 -12.37
CA LEU A 72 12.73 -1.45 -12.77
C LEU A 72 12.86 -1.16 -14.27
N ILE A 73 11.80 -1.38 -15.04
CA ILE A 73 11.74 -1.01 -16.45
C ILE A 73 11.50 0.49 -16.59
N GLY A 74 10.64 1.06 -15.74
CA GLY A 74 10.41 2.50 -15.66
C GLY A 74 9.13 2.86 -14.91
N THR A 75 8.82 4.15 -14.89
CA THR A 75 7.66 4.72 -14.20
C THR A 75 6.80 5.49 -15.18
N ILE A 76 5.52 5.12 -15.30
CA ILE A 76 4.54 5.86 -16.10
C ILE A 76 3.75 6.83 -15.21
N ARG A 77 3.49 8.03 -15.71
CA ARG A 77 2.79 9.10 -14.98
C ARG A 77 1.50 9.51 -15.67
N PHE A 78 0.44 9.66 -14.87
CA PHE A 78 -0.86 10.17 -15.28
C PHE A 78 -1.31 11.31 -14.37
N ARG A 79 -2.10 12.24 -14.92
CA ARG A 79 -2.83 13.27 -14.16
C ARG A 79 -4.32 13.03 -14.26
N THR A 80 -5.04 13.19 -13.16
CA THR A 80 -6.51 13.12 -13.14
C THR A 80 -7.12 14.35 -13.81
N THR A 81 -8.27 14.18 -14.45
CA THR A 81 -9.06 15.30 -14.99
C THR A 81 -9.90 15.95 -13.89
N VAL A 82 -10.46 17.13 -14.17
CA VAL A 82 -11.36 17.84 -13.24
C VAL A 82 -12.66 17.06 -12.98
N GLY A 83 -13.09 16.20 -13.91
CA GLY A 83 -14.28 15.36 -13.78
C GLY A 83 -13.98 13.93 -13.34
N PHE A 84 -12.82 13.69 -12.74
CA PHE A 84 -12.42 12.35 -12.30
C PHE A 84 -13.41 11.81 -11.26
N SER A 85 -13.99 10.65 -11.54
CA SER A 85 -14.91 9.91 -10.66
C SER A 85 -14.42 8.49 -10.37
N GLY A 86 -13.33 8.06 -11.02
CA GLY A 86 -12.74 6.74 -10.90
C GLY A 86 -12.52 6.10 -12.26
N THR A 87 -11.42 5.37 -12.42
CA THR A 87 -11.10 4.64 -13.66
C THR A 87 -10.18 3.47 -13.38
N ALA A 88 -9.88 2.66 -14.40
CA ALA A 88 -8.80 1.69 -14.33
C ALA A 88 -7.75 1.98 -15.40
N ILE A 89 -6.49 1.79 -15.06
CA ILE A 89 -5.37 1.76 -16.01
C ILE A 89 -4.98 0.30 -16.20
N ARG A 90 -5.01 -0.18 -17.43
CA ARG A 90 -4.75 -1.58 -17.76
C ARG A 90 -3.46 -1.72 -18.53
N LEU A 91 -2.52 -2.50 -18.02
CA LEU A 91 -1.40 -3.02 -18.79
C LEU A 91 -1.91 -4.21 -19.60
N VAL A 92 -2.07 -4.04 -20.91
CA VAL A 92 -2.71 -5.03 -21.80
C VAL A 92 -1.74 -5.78 -22.70
N ARG A 93 -0.49 -5.31 -22.79
CA ARG A 93 0.56 -5.93 -23.60
C ARG A 93 1.92 -5.52 -23.10
N ALA A 94 2.84 -6.48 -23.03
CA ALA A 94 4.27 -6.21 -23.01
C ALA A 94 4.99 -7.09 -24.04
N GLU A 95 6.05 -6.58 -24.65
CA GLU A 95 6.90 -7.33 -25.57
C GLU A 95 8.36 -7.13 -25.15
N LEU A 96 9.14 -8.21 -25.15
CA LEU A 96 10.55 -8.19 -24.81
C LEU A 96 11.39 -8.41 -26.08
N GLY A 97 12.26 -7.46 -26.40
CA GLY A 97 13.20 -7.54 -27.51
C GLY A 97 14.45 -8.30 -27.11
N ARG A 98 14.78 -9.39 -27.82
CA ARG A 98 16.01 -10.19 -27.66
C ARG A 98 16.54 -10.63 -29.02
N SER A 99 17.83 -10.39 -29.29
CA SER A 99 18.52 -10.92 -30.47
C SER A 99 17.77 -10.70 -31.81
N GLY A 100 17.13 -9.54 -31.96
CA GLY A 100 16.37 -9.16 -33.16
C GLY A 100 14.97 -9.78 -33.26
N ARG A 101 14.44 -10.39 -32.19
CA ARG A 101 13.07 -10.89 -32.10
C ARG A 101 12.34 -10.22 -30.93
N PHE A 102 11.02 -10.06 -31.07
CA PHE A 102 10.15 -9.65 -29.98
C PHE A 102 9.35 -10.87 -29.51
N GLU A 103 9.39 -11.12 -28.22
CA GLU A 103 8.56 -12.11 -27.54
C GLU A 103 7.39 -11.40 -26.88
N THR A 104 6.17 -11.69 -27.32
CA THR A 104 4.96 -11.13 -26.72
C THR A 104 4.65 -11.82 -25.41
N ILE A 105 4.51 -11.03 -24.35
CA ILE A 105 4.06 -11.46 -23.04
C ILE A 105 2.63 -10.98 -22.89
N THR A 106 1.68 -11.92 -22.85
CA THR A 106 0.29 -11.60 -22.54
C THR A 106 0.20 -11.25 -21.06
N ILE A 107 -0.12 -10.00 -20.77
CA ILE A 107 -0.26 -9.46 -19.42
C ILE A 107 -1.61 -8.73 -19.36
N ASP A 108 -2.43 -9.01 -18.36
CA ASP A 108 -3.64 -8.24 -18.04
C ASP A 108 -3.55 -7.82 -16.57
N VAL A 109 -2.77 -6.76 -16.31
CA VAL A 109 -2.65 -6.16 -14.99
C VAL A 109 -3.51 -4.92 -14.96
N ARG A 110 -4.37 -4.82 -13.94
CA ARG A 110 -5.35 -3.75 -13.78
C ARG A 110 -5.08 -2.98 -12.49
N VAL A 111 -4.85 -1.68 -12.63
CA VAL A 111 -4.74 -0.74 -11.49
C VAL A 111 -6.03 0.07 -11.44
N GLU A 112 -6.84 -0.11 -10.40
CA GLU A 112 -8.05 0.69 -10.18
C GLU A 112 -7.70 1.99 -9.44
N LEU A 113 -8.13 3.12 -10.01
CA LEU A 113 -8.08 4.44 -9.40
C LEU A 113 -9.51 4.82 -9.03
N LYS A 114 -9.79 5.10 -7.76
CA LYS A 114 -11.12 5.52 -7.31
C LYS A 114 -11.07 6.97 -6.86
N LEU A 115 -12.10 7.75 -7.19
CA LEU A 115 -12.33 9.01 -6.49
C LEU A 115 -12.74 8.63 -5.07
N GLN A 116 -11.85 8.84 -4.11
CA GLN A 116 -12.17 8.64 -2.71
C GLN A 116 -13.06 9.80 -2.30
N ALA A 117 -14.35 9.55 -2.05
CA ALA A 117 -15.18 10.50 -1.33
C ALA A 117 -14.45 10.83 -0.03
N LEU A 118 -14.24 12.11 0.27
CA LEU A 118 -13.63 12.48 1.55
C LEU A 118 -14.57 12.02 2.66
N THR A 119 -14.10 11.08 3.44
CA THR A 119 -14.83 10.55 4.58
C THR A 119 -14.38 11.30 5.81
N PRO A 120 -15.30 11.71 6.70
CA PRO A 120 -14.91 12.33 7.97
C PRO A 120 -14.21 11.36 8.94
N ASP A 121 -14.03 10.10 8.54
CA ASP A 121 -13.12 9.14 9.14
C ASP A 121 -11.70 9.42 8.61
N PHE A 122 -10.98 10.28 9.33
CA PHE A 122 -9.67 10.78 8.92
C PHE A 122 -8.54 9.85 9.35
N ASN A 123 -8.82 8.97 10.31
CA ASN A 123 -7.87 7.98 10.81
C ASN A 123 -8.03 6.61 10.10
N GLY A 124 -9.12 6.40 9.36
CA GLY A 124 -9.39 5.22 8.56
C GLY A 124 -9.94 4.01 9.34
N ASP A 125 -10.43 4.20 10.57
CA ASP A 125 -10.95 3.13 11.44
C ASP A 125 -12.36 2.64 11.05
N GLY A 126 -12.96 3.25 10.03
CA GLY A 126 -14.29 2.98 9.51
C GLY A 126 -15.41 3.54 10.38
N VAL A 127 -15.13 4.36 11.39
CA VAL A 127 -16.12 4.95 12.31
C VAL A 127 -15.75 6.40 12.63
N VAL A 128 -16.56 7.35 12.16
CA VAL A 128 -16.34 8.77 12.50
C VAL A 128 -16.56 9.00 14.00
N ASN A 129 -15.48 9.24 14.75
CA ASN A 129 -15.53 9.35 16.20
C ASN A 129 -14.66 10.49 16.75
N PHE A 130 -14.39 10.46 18.06
CA PHE A 130 -13.65 11.53 18.73
C PHE A 130 -12.19 11.64 18.26
N ALA A 131 -11.56 10.55 17.83
CA ALA A 131 -10.24 10.58 17.24
C ALA A 131 -10.22 11.41 15.95
N ASP A 132 -11.21 11.21 15.09
CA ASP A 132 -11.38 12.01 13.85
C ASP A 132 -11.70 13.47 14.17
N PHE A 133 -12.47 13.71 15.23
CA PHE A 133 -12.74 15.07 15.68
C PHE A 133 -11.46 15.79 16.12
N LEU A 134 -10.55 15.11 16.83
CA LEU A 134 -9.27 15.69 17.22
C LEU A 134 -8.39 16.00 15.99
N ALA A 135 -8.35 15.09 15.03
CA ALA A 135 -7.63 15.28 13.77
C ALA A 135 -8.19 16.49 12.98
N PHE A 136 -9.51 16.57 12.86
CA PHE A 136 -10.21 17.70 12.22
C PHE A 136 -9.98 19.02 12.96
N GLY A 137 -10.10 19.02 14.28
CA GLY A 137 -9.96 20.20 15.12
C GLY A 137 -8.58 20.85 15.02
N GLY A 138 -7.52 20.06 14.81
CA GLY A 138 -6.16 20.57 14.57
C GLY A 138 -6.03 21.40 13.29
N GLN A 139 -6.92 21.16 12.31
CA GLN A 139 -6.89 21.80 11.00
C GLN A 139 -7.93 22.89 10.81
N PHE A 140 -8.83 23.05 11.78
CA PHE A 140 -9.91 24.02 11.73
C PHE A 140 -9.40 25.47 11.51
N GLY A 141 -10.05 26.17 10.58
CA GLY A 141 -9.74 27.52 10.16
C GLY A 141 -8.56 27.65 9.20
N SER A 142 -7.99 26.55 8.68
CA SER A 142 -6.97 26.60 7.64
C SER A 142 -7.58 26.75 6.24
N ARG A 143 -6.84 27.34 5.30
CA ARG A 143 -7.28 27.59 3.92
C ARG A 143 -6.25 27.15 2.91
N GLN A 144 -6.70 26.82 1.70
CA GLN A 144 -5.80 26.46 0.61
C GLN A 144 -4.74 27.55 0.39
N GLY A 145 -3.46 27.16 0.48
CA GLY A 145 -2.32 28.08 0.47
C GLY A 145 -1.66 28.30 1.84
N ASP A 146 -2.32 27.91 2.93
CA ASP A 146 -1.70 27.87 4.26
C ASP A 146 -0.78 26.65 4.37
N GLY A 147 0.38 26.80 5.04
CA GLY A 147 1.33 25.69 5.25
C GLY A 147 0.79 24.54 6.11
N ARG A 148 -0.34 24.75 6.80
CA ARG A 148 -1.02 23.70 7.59
C ARG A 148 -2.18 23.04 6.85
N TYR A 149 -2.68 23.63 5.76
CA TYR A 149 -3.87 23.15 5.08
C TYR A 149 -3.64 21.76 4.47
N GLU A 150 -4.55 20.84 4.79
CA GLU A 150 -4.55 19.48 4.27
C GLU A 150 -5.92 19.19 3.64
N ALA A 151 -5.94 19.03 2.31
CA ALA A 151 -7.19 18.88 1.53
C ALA A 151 -8.11 17.74 1.99
N LYS A 152 -7.59 16.75 2.73
CA LYS A 152 -8.40 15.63 3.25
C LYS A 152 -9.45 16.07 4.28
N TYR A 153 -9.26 17.22 4.95
CA TYR A 153 -10.21 17.77 5.93
C TYR A 153 -11.19 18.78 5.32
N ASP A 154 -11.03 19.13 4.03
CA ASP A 154 -11.89 20.02 3.26
C ASP A 154 -12.99 19.19 2.57
N LEU A 155 -13.96 18.77 3.37
CA LEU A 155 -15.00 17.78 3.07
C LEU A 155 -16.01 18.27 2.02
N ASP A 156 -16.23 19.59 1.90
CA ASP A 156 -17.06 20.18 0.83
C ASP A 156 -16.24 20.76 -0.34
N SER A 157 -14.91 20.72 -0.25
CA SER A 157 -13.97 21.15 -1.29
C SER A 157 -14.13 22.62 -1.68
N ASP A 158 -14.47 23.48 -0.72
CA ASP A 158 -14.63 24.93 -0.93
C ASP A 158 -13.31 25.73 -0.78
N GLY A 159 -12.22 25.04 -0.37
CA GLY A 159 -10.90 25.62 -0.18
C GLY A 159 -10.64 26.15 1.24
N ALA A 160 -11.55 25.94 2.19
CA ALA A 160 -11.41 26.36 3.58
C ALA A 160 -11.95 25.31 4.56
N ILE A 161 -11.09 24.83 5.48
CA ILE A 161 -11.50 23.90 6.53
C ILE A 161 -12.21 24.67 7.64
N GLY A 162 -13.54 24.65 7.64
CA GLY A 162 -14.36 25.52 8.47
C GLY A 162 -15.69 24.90 8.90
N PHE A 163 -16.69 25.77 9.07
CA PHE A 163 -17.97 25.33 9.61
C PHE A 163 -18.76 24.47 8.61
N GLY A 164 -18.55 24.64 7.30
CA GLY A 164 -19.12 23.77 6.26
C GLY A 164 -18.70 22.31 6.47
N ASP A 165 -17.40 22.07 6.59
CA ASP A 165 -16.84 20.75 6.87
C ASP A 165 -17.27 20.21 8.22
N PHE A 166 -17.34 21.07 9.25
CA PHE A 166 -17.79 20.65 10.58
C PHE A 166 -19.22 20.11 10.57
N LEU A 167 -20.12 20.68 9.75
CA LEU A 167 -21.48 20.17 9.60
C LEU A 167 -21.50 18.80 8.92
N ILE A 168 -20.64 18.58 7.92
CA ILE A 168 -20.50 17.27 7.24
C ILE A 168 -19.94 16.23 8.21
N PHE A 169 -18.92 16.60 8.99
CA PHE A 169 -18.34 15.79 10.05
C PHE A 169 -19.39 15.42 11.10
N GLY A 170 -20.07 16.42 11.68
CA GLY A 170 -21.07 16.21 12.73
C GLY A 170 -22.25 15.35 12.28
N ASN A 171 -22.67 15.48 11.02
CA ASN A 171 -23.68 14.60 10.44
C ASN A 171 -23.19 13.15 10.29
N SER A 172 -21.89 12.92 10.26
CA SER A 172 -21.29 11.58 10.13
C SER A 172 -20.85 10.99 11.47
N PHE A 173 -20.83 11.77 12.55
CA PHE A 173 -20.37 11.33 13.87
C PHE A 173 -21.16 10.13 14.40
N GLY A 174 -20.43 9.10 14.82
CA GLY A 174 -20.96 7.81 15.28
C GLY A 174 -21.49 6.91 14.15
N LYS A 175 -21.36 7.30 12.88
CA LYS A 175 -21.72 6.44 11.74
C LYS A 175 -20.51 5.66 11.26
N GLU A 176 -20.77 4.40 10.90
CA GLU A 176 -19.82 3.61 10.14
C GLU A 176 -19.67 4.20 8.73
N VAL A 177 -18.44 4.36 8.29
CA VAL A 177 -18.13 4.76 6.92
C VAL A 177 -18.12 3.49 6.08
N PRO A 178 -19.07 3.30 5.15
CA PRO A 178 -19.04 2.13 4.28
C PRO A 178 -17.75 2.15 3.46
N PRO A 179 -17.09 1.00 3.26
CA PRO A 179 -15.91 0.91 2.42
C PRO A 179 -16.22 1.50 1.05
N SER A 180 -15.30 2.30 0.51
CA SER A 180 -15.46 3.04 -0.73
C SER A 180 -15.72 2.10 -1.93
N GLY A 181 -17.00 1.81 -2.17
CA GLY A 181 -17.53 1.14 -3.35
C GLY A 181 -18.50 0.00 -3.05
N GLY A 182 -19.79 0.23 -3.28
CA GLY A 182 -20.79 -0.85 -3.42
C GLY A 182 -22.18 -0.50 -2.91
N SER A 183 -23.06 -0.07 -3.82
CA SER A 183 -24.50 0.08 -3.57
C SER A 183 -25.19 -1.27 -3.35
N SER A 184 -25.86 -1.44 -2.21
CA SER A 184 -27.20 -2.05 -2.07
C SER A 184 -27.55 -2.03 -0.56
N GLY A 185 -28.62 -1.41 -0.09
CA GLY A 185 -30.00 -1.86 -0.27
C GLY A 185 -30.53 -2.29 1.11
N GLY A 186 -31.63 -1.68 1.55
CA GLY A 186 -32.12 -1.65 2.93
C GLY A 186 -32.20 -2.96 3.74
N GLY A 187 -32.07 -2.82 5.06
CA GLY A 187 -32.36 -3.84 6.05
C GLY A 187 -32.11 -3.34 7.47
N SER A 188 -33.18 -3.02 8.18
CA SER A 188 -33.19 -2.74 9.62
C SER A 188 -32.75 -3.97 10.42
N GLY A 189 -31.85 -3.79 11.39
CA GLY A 189 -31.75 -4.71 12.52
C GLY A 189 -30.34 -5.00 13.04
N ASN A 190 -30.09 -4.50 14.25
CA ASN A 190 -29.30 -5.11 15.32
C ASN A 190 -27.76 -4.98 15.27
N GLY A 191 -27.21 -4.52 16.39
CA GLY A 191 -25.82 -4.12 16.54
C GLY A 191 -24.78 -5.25 16.46
N GLY A 192 -23.59 -4.85 16.01
CA GLY A 192 -22.29 -5.41 16.39
C GLY A 192 -22.07 -6.91 16.17
N SER A 193 -21.73 -7.33 14.95
CA SER A 193 -20.99 -8.59 14.65
C SER A 193 -20.98 -9.02 13.17
N GLY A 194 -21.70 -8.34 12.27
CA GLY A 194 -22.06 -8.93 10.98
C GLY A 194 -21.04 -8.86 9.84
N THR A 195 -20.13 -7.88 9.81
CA THR A 195 -19.20 -7.69 8.69
C THR A 195 -17.86 -8.37 8.97
N PRO A 196 -17.47 -9.38 8.16
CA PRO A 196 -16.17 -10.01 8.29
C PRO A 196 -15.05 -9.03 7.94
N VAL A 197 -13.94 -9.12 8.67
CA VAL A 197 -12.69 -8.41 8.36
C VAL A 197 -12.18 -8.91 7.02
N THR A 198 -11.85 -7.97 6.14
CA THR A 198 -11.26 -8.28 4.84
C THR A 198 -9.75 -8.47 5.01
N ILE A 199 -9.26 -9.65 4.62
CA ILE A 199 -7.84 -10.02 4.65
C ILE A 199 -7.52 -10.56 3.25
N PRO A 200 -7.05 -9.70 2.32
CA PRO A 200 -6.84 -10.07 0.91
C PRO A 200 -5.74 -11.11 0.71
N ASP A 201 -4.68 -11.03 1.52
CA ASP A 201 -3.58 -12.00 1.48
C ASP A 201 -4.05 -13.34 2.07
N ALA A 202 -4.12 -14.35 1.21
CA ALA A 202 -4.62 -15.67 1.58
C ALA A 202 -3.75 -16.36 2.63
N ASN A 203 -2.44 -16.09 2.65
CA ASN A 203 -1.51 -16.71 3.60
C ASN A 203 -1.60 -16.04 4.97
N LEU A 204 -1.71 -14.71 5.00
CA LEU A 204 -2.01 -13.97 6.23
C LEU A 204 -3.35 -14.42 6.81
N ARG A 205 -4.36 -14.53 5.96
CA ARG A 205 -5.69 -15.01 6.35
C ARG A 205 -5.61 -16.42 6.94
N ALA A 206 -4.89 -17.33 6.31
CA ALA A 206 -4.72 -18.69 6.81
C ALA A 206 -3.98 -18.75 8.18
N ALA A 207 -2.96 -17.90 8.37
CA ALA A 207 -2.25 -17.79 9.65
C ALA A 207 -3.18 -17.28 10.78
N ILE A 208 -4.02 -16.28 10.47
CA ILE A 208 -5.02 -15.77 11.40
C ILE A 208 -6.09 -16.82 11.72
N GLU A 209 -6.62 -17.52 10.70
CA GLU A 209 -7.59 -18.60 10.91
C GLU A 209 -7.03 -19.69 11.80
N THR A 210 -5.79 -20.10 11.56
CA THR A 210 -5.08 -21.10 12.37
C THR A 210 -4.96 -20.63 13.82
N THR A 211 -4.57 -19.37 14.02
CA THR A 211 -4.40 -18.78 15.36
C THR A 211 -5.72 -18.68 16.11
N LEU A 212 -6.81 -18.38 15.41
CA LEU A 212 -8.16 -18.31 15.98
C LEU A 212 -8.85 -19.69 16.11
N GLY A 213 -8.22 -20.78 15.65
CA GLY A 213 -8.82 -22.11 15.64
C GLY A 213 -10.02 -22.25 14.68
N LYS A 214 -10.02 -21.47 13.59
CA LYS A 214 -11.10 -21.42 12.60
C LYS A 214 -10.82 -22.34 11.41
N ALA A 215 -11.89 -22.82 10.79
CA ALA A 215 -11.80 -23.55 9.53
C ALA A 215 -11.39 -22.60 8.38
N SER A 216 -10.65 -23.13 7.40
CA SER A 216 -10.28 -22.39 6.20
C SER A 216 -11.50 -21.81 5.49
N GLY A 217 -11.49 -20.50 5.25
CA GLY A 217 -12.58 -19.77 4.60
C GLY A 217 -13.66 -19.26 5.56
N ALA A 218 -13.56 -19.54 6.86
CA ALA A 218 -14.55 -19.07 7.83
C ALA A 218 -14.50 -17.54 7.99
N PRO A 219 -15.65 -16.84 8.08
CA PRO A 219 -15.68 -15.42 8.35
C PRO A 219 -14.95 -15.08 9.66
N ILE A 220 -14.08 -14.08 9.63
CA ILE A 220 -13.36 -13.56 10.80
C ILE A 220 -13.98 -12.22 11.16
N SER A 221 -14.51 -12.06 12.36
CA SER A 221 -15.09 -10.81 12.85
C SER A 221 -14.03 -9.90 13.47
N ARG A 222 -14.34 -8.59 13.57
CA ARG A 222 -13.48 -7.62 14.28
C ARG A 222 -13.25 -8.00 15.74
N ALA A 223 -14.28 -8.52 16.40
CA ALA A 223 -14.19 -8.97 17.78
C ALA A 223 -13.21 -10.13 17.94
N GLU A 224 -13.22 -11.09 17.02
CA GLU A 224 -12.25 -12.20 17.01
C GLU A 224 -10.83 -11.68 16.74
N MET A 225 -10.65 -10.77 15.77
CA MET A 225 -9.34 -10.17 15.51
C MET A 225 -8.77 -9.49 16.77
N ALA A 226 -9.59 -8.72 17.49
CA ALA A 226 -9.16 -8.03 18.70
C ALA A 226 -8.70 -8.99 19.84
N THR A 227 -9.04 -10.28 19.77
CA THR A 227 -8.58 -11.30 20.73
C THR A 227 -7.19 -11.87 20.43
N LEU A 228 -6.65 -11.64 19.22
CA LEU A 228 -5.30 -12.07 18.87
C LEU A 228 -4.28 -11.38 19.76
N THR A 229 -3.51 -12.15 20.51
CA THR A 229 -2.41 -11.64 21.35
C THR A 229 -1.04 -11.92 20.74
N ARG A 230 -0.97 -12.92 19.85
CA ARG A 230 0.25 -13.37 19.19
C ARG A 230 -0.07 -13.91 17.80
N LEU A 231 0.74 -13.55 16.80
CA LEU A 231 0.67 -14.10 15.46
C LEU A 231 2.08 -14.41 14.96
N GLU A 232 2.28 -15.62 14.48
CA GLU A 232 3.53 -16.06 13.84
C GLU A 232 3.21 -16.57 12.43
N ALA A 233 3.83 -15.95 11.44
CA ALA A 233 3.81 -16.41 10.07
C ALA A 233 5.16 -16.10 9.37
N PRO A 234 6.29 -16.59 9.93
CA PRO A 234 7.56 -16.47 9.25
C PRO A 234 7.52 -17.30 7.95
N ASN A 235 8.26 -16.87 6.92
CA ASN A 235 8.39 -17.61 5.66
C ASN A 235 7.05 -18.11 5.06
N SER A 236 6.01 -17.27 5.09
CA SER A 236 4.64 -17.66 4.76
C SER A 236 4.14 -17.08 3.43
N ASN A 237 5.01 -16.49 2.61
CA ASN A 237 4.64 -15.84 1.35
C ASN A 237 3.56 -14.75 1.53
N ILE A 238 3.70 -13.95 2.60
CA ILE A 238 2.83 -12.81 2.91
C ILE A 238 3.41 -11.54 2.29
N SER A 239 2.56 -10.71 1.67
CA SER A 239 2.94 -9.43 1.07
C SER A 239 2.02 -8.26 1.43
N ASP A 240 0.78 -8.55 1.84
CA ASP A 240 -0.22 -7.55 2.21
C ASP A 240 -0.74 -7.80 3.64
N LEU A 241 -0.61 -6.78 4.50
CA LEU A 241 -0.99 -6.82 5.92
C LEU A 241 -2.42 -6.32 6.20
N THR A 242 -3.18 -5.97 5.16
CA THR A 242 -4.55 -5.47 5.28
C THR A 242 -5.40 -6.39 6.15
N GLY A 243 -6.06 -5.79 7.16
CA GLY A 243 -6.89 -6.48 8.15
C GLY A 243 -6.21 -6.69 9.51
N LEU A 244 -4.87 -6.60 9.61
CA LEU A 244 -4.18 -6.70 10.90
C LEU A 244 -4.40 -5.52 11.84
N ASP A 245 -4.84 -4.38 11.33
CA ASP A 245 -5.23 -3.19 12.09
C ASP A 245 -6.32 -3.49 13.14
N TYR A 246 -7.16 -4.49 12.89
CA TYR A 246 -8.19 -4.95 13.83
C TYR A 246 -7.63 -5.84 14.96
N ALA A 247 -6.38 -6.27 14.90
CA ALA A 247 -5.74 -7.10 15.93
C ALA A 247 -5.25 -6.26 17.13
N THR A 248 -6.12 -5.43 17.70
CA THR A 248 -5.74 -4.44 18.72
C THR A 248 -5.20 -5.04 20.02
N GLY A 249 -5.45 -6.33 20.27
CA GLY A 249 -4.89 -7.10 21.38
C GLY A 249 -3.47 -7.62 21.15
N LEU A 250 -2.91 -7.45 19.95
CA LEU A 250 -1.66 -8.08 19.55
C LEU A 250 -0.48 -7.52 20.34
N THR A 251 0.27 -8.42 20.96
CA THR A 251 1.46 -8.10 21.76
C THR A 251 2.75 -8.59 21.12
N HIS A 252 2.65 -9.57 20.22
CA HIS A 252 3.78 -10.17 19.53
C HIS A 252 3.43 -10.53 18.09
N LEU A 253 4.24 -10.06 17.14
CA LEU A 253 4.08 -10.34 15.71
C LEU A 253 5.42 -10.78 15.12
N ASP A 254 5.45 -11.99 14.55
CA ASP A 254 6.60 -12.49 13.80
C ASP A 254 6.24 -12.81 12.35
N LEU A 255 6.84 -12.06 11.44
CA LEU A 255 6.72 -12.19 9.99
C LEU A 255 8.11 -12.26 9.32
N GLY A 256 9.13 -12.70 10.07
CA GLY A 256 10.51 -12.79 9.63
C GLY A 256 10.91 -14.12 8.99
N MET A 257 12.19 -14.49 9.17
CA MET A 257 12.77 -15.74 8.67
C MET A 257 12.44 -16.93 9.57
N GLU A 258 12.37 -18.11 8.95
CA GLU A 258 12.30 -19.41 9.62
C GLU A 258 13.54 -20.25 9.31
N ARG A 259 13.89 -21.19 10.20
CA ARG A 259 14.91 -22.22 9.91
C ARG A 259 14.26 -23.43 9.25
N VAL A 260 14.61 -23.70 8.00
CA VAL A 260 14.21 -24.91 7.26
C VAL A 260 15.46 -25.62 6.77
N ASP A 261 15.60 -26.91 7.10
CA ASP A 261 16.74 -27.76 6.70
C ASP A 261 18.13 -27.15 7.00
N GLY A 262 18.24 -26.49 8.15
CA GLY A 262 19.48 -25.88 8.61
C GLY A 262 19.82 -24.53 7.95
N ARG A 263 18.99 -24.03 7.04
CA ARG A 263 19.13 -22.71 6.39
C ARG A 263 18.05 -21.76 6.89
N TRP A 264 18.38 -20.47 6.92
CA TRP A 264 17.40 -19.40 7.11
C TRP A 264 16.72 -19.13 5.78
N VAL A 265 15.40 -19.11 5.79
CA VAL A 265 14.57 -18.80 4.61
C VAL A 265 13.51 -17.78 5.02
N ASN A 266 13.19 -16.87 4.10
CA ASN A 266 11.99 -16.07 4.17
C ASN A 266 11.42 -15.92 2.77
N SER A 267 10.10 -16.02 2.68
CA SER A 267 9.31 -15.82 1.47
C SER A 267 8.31 -14.67 1.61
N ASN A 268 8.26 -14.00 2.76
CA ASN A 268 7.47 -12.80 2.91
C ASN A 268 8.10 -11.64 2.12
N GLU A 269 7.26 -10.82 1.51
CA GLU A 269 7.62 -9.70 0.64
C GLU A 269 6.94 -8.40 1.12
N ILE A 270 6.90 -8.19 2.44
CA ILE A 270 6.20 -7.07 3.07
C ILE A 270 6.94 -5.76 2.81
N SER A 271 6.24 -4.74 2.34
CA SER A 271 6.79 -3.39 2.13
C SER A 271 5.98 -2.28 2.79
N ASP A 272 4.66 -2.48 2.96
CA ASP A 272 3.76 -1.54 3.64
C ASP A 272 3.48 -1.98 5.08
N LEU A 273 3.79 -1.10 6.03
CA LEU A 273 3.56 -1.31 7.47
C LEU A 273 2.35 -0.53 8.00
N SER A 274 1.63 0.20 7.14
CA SER A 274 0.49 1.03 7.55
C SER A 274 -0.55 0.30 8.43
N PRO A 275 -0.87 -1.00 8.21
CA PRO A 275 -1.83 -1.72 9.07
C PRO A 275 -1.34 -1.96 10.50
N LEU A 276 -0.07 -1.71 10.80
CA LEU A 276 0.50 -1.90 12.14
C LEU A 276 0.40 -0.64 13.02
N SER A 277 0.10 0.52 12.45
CA SER A 277 0.21 1.84 13.11
C SER A 277 -0.62 1.99 14.39
N GLY A 278 -1.77 1.31 14.47
CA GLY A 278 -2.67 1.32 15.63
C GLY A 278 -2.39 0.25 16.69
N LEU A 279 -1.45 -0.67 16.47
CA LEU A 279 -1.22 -1.85 17.31
C LEU A 279 -0.36 -1.53 18.55
N THR A 280 -0.78 -0.52 19.31
CA THR A 280 -0.05 0.08 20.44
C THR A 280 0.23 -0.86 21.62
N ASN A 281 -0.31 -2.08 21.59
CA ASN A 281 -0.01 -3.15 22.56
C ASN A 281 1.19 -4.01 22.18
N LEU A 282 1.77 -3.84 20.98
CA LEU A 282 2.94 -4.59 20.55
C LEU A 282 4.13 -4.34 21.48
N THR A 283 4.73 -5.45 21.90
CA THR A 283 5.95 -5.52 22.72
C THR A 283 7.10 -6.19 21.96
N GLY A 284 6.80 -7.10 21.03
CA GLY A 284 7.78 -7.70 20.13
C GLY A 284 7.31 -7.68 18.67
N LEU A 285 8.21 -7.25 17.79
CA LEU A 285 7.97 -7.18 16.35
C LEU A 285 9.19 -7.69 15.56
N SER A 286 8.99 -8.74 14.77
CA SER A 286 9.98 -9.32 13.88
C SER A 286 9.54 -9.16 12.42
N LEU A 287 10.28 -8.34 11.68
CA LEU A 287 10.01 -7.99 10.27
C LEU A 287 11.28 -8.07 9.40
N HIS A 288 12.31 -8.75 9.90
CA HIS A 288 13.59 -8.87 9.22
C HIS A 288 13.47 -9.66 7.90
N ASN A 289 14.36 -9.39 6.95
CA ASN A 289 14.41 -10.02 5.62
C ASN A 289 13.17 -9.76 4.74
N ASN A 290 12.60 -8.55 4.79
CA ASN A 290 11.44 -8.13 3.98
C ASN A 290 11.83 -7.02 2.99
N LEU A 291 10.85 -6.28 2.45
CA LEU A 291 11.03 -5.20 1.46
C LEU A 291 10.75 -3.81 2.07
N ILE A 292 10.98 -3.62 3.36
CA ILE A 292 10.59 -2.42 4.09
C ILE A 292 11.59 -1.29 3.83
N SER A 293 11.08 -0.10 3.50
CA SER A 293 11.89 1.13 3.37
C SER A 293 11.38 2.28 4.23
N ASP A 294 10.09 2.29 4.56
CA ASP A 294 9.46 3.26 5.45
C ASP A 294 9.00 2.59 6.76
N VAL A 295 9.41 3.17 7.88
CA VAL A 295 9.06 2.72 9.25
C VAL A 295 8.20 3.73 10.02
N SER A 296 7.65 4.75 9.33
CA SER A 296 6.81 5.81 9.91
C SER A 296 5.63 5.28 10.72
N ALA A 297 5.02 4.18 10.26
CA ALA A 297 3.92 3.48 10.94
C ALA A 297 4.30 2.97 12.35
N LEU A 298 5.59 2.79 12.67
CA LEU A 298 6.03 2.27 13.97
C LEU A 298 6.12 3.35 15.05
N SER A 299 6.05 4.64 14.69
CA SER A 299 6.32 5.78 15.60
C SER A 299 5.43 5.84 16.86
N GLY A 300 4.22 5.29 16.80
CA GLY A 300 3.26 5.26 17.92
C GLY A 300 3.35 4.02 18.82
N LEU A 301 4.19 3.03 18.48
CA LEU A 301 4.23 1.73 19.15
C LEU A 301 5.08 1.74 20.43
N ASN A 302 4.75 2.66 21.34
CA ASN A 302 5.54 3.02 22.53
C ASN A 302 5.73 1.90 23.57
N LYS A 303 5.10 0.73 23.36
CA LYS A 303 5.29 -0.48 24.19
C LYS A 303 6.31 -1.46 23.61
N LEU A 304 6.86 -1.21 22.42
CA LEU A 304 7.86 -2.09 21.81
C LEU A 304 9.11 -2.20 22.69
N GLU A 305 9.48 -3.44 22.99
CA GLU A 305 10.69 -3.81 23.72
C GLU A 305 11.69 -4.52 22.80
N LEU A 306 11.19 -5.28 21.81
CA LEU A 306 11.98 -6.05 20.85
C LEU A 306 11.59 -5.67 19.42
N LEU A 307 12.56 -5.17 18.64
CA LEU A 307 12.35 -4.80 17.24
C LEU A 307 13.47 -5.34 16.34
N TYR A 308 13.11 -6.25 15.43
CA TYR A 308 14.02 -6.84 14.45
C TYR A 308 13.64 -6.41 13.03
N LEU A 309 14.45 -5.53 12.44
CA LEU A 309 14.25 -4.91 11.12
C LEU A 309 15.44 -5.12 10.17
N TYR A 310 16.38 -6.00 10.52
CA TYR A 310 17.56 -6.24 9.72
C TYR A 310 17.26 -6.88 8.36
N ASP A 311 18.19 -6.75 7.40
CA ASP A 311 18.01 -7.19 6.00
C ASP A 311 16.73 -6.57 5.37
N ASN A 312 16.62 -5.25 5.40
CA ASN A 312 15.56 -4.46 4.75
C ASN A 312 16.20 -3.30 3.96
N TYR A 313 15.41 -2.32 3.51
CA TYR A 313 15.85 -1.17 2.71
C TYR A 313 15.67 0.17 3.44
N ILE A 314 15.72 0.15 4.78
CA ILE A 314 15.46 1.33 5.62
C ILE A 314 16.64 2.29 5.53
N SER A 315 16.38 3.57 5.30
CA SER A 315 17.42 4.63 5.28
C SER A 315 17.21 5.71 6.34
N ASP A 316 15.95 5.93 6.76
CA ASP A 316 15.56 6.88 7.80
C ASP A 316 14.94 6.12 8.98
N VAL A 317 15.48 6.34 10.18
CA VAL A 317 15.03 5.72 11.44
C VAL A 317 14.46 6.74 12.43
N SER A 318 14.23 7.98 12.00
CA SER A 318 13.71 9.07 12.85
C SER A 318 12.38 8.71 13.53
N ALA A 319 11.53 7.93 12.86
CA ALA A 319 10.28 7.41 13.40
C ALA A 319 10.47 6.51 14.65
N LEU A 320 11.65 5.92 14.84
CA LEU A 320 11.95 5.04 15.98
C LEU A 320 12.39 5.81 17.23
N SER A 321 12.67 7.11 17.13
CA SER A 321 13.20 7.93 18.22
C SER A 321 12.31 7.99 19.47
N GLY A 322 11.00 7.84 19.31
CA GLY A 322 10.01 7.82 20.41
C GLY A 322 9.90 6.48 21.15
N LEU A 323 10.49 5.41 20.63
CA LEU A 323 10.35 4.04 21.15
C LEU A 323 11.25 3.77 22.37
N THR A 324 11.04 4.56 23.42
CA THR A 324 11.86 4.61 24.64
C THR A 324 11.91 3.32 25.46
N LYS A 325 11.06 2.33 25.15
CA LYS A 325 11.03 1.02 25.80
C LYS A 325 11.85 -0.06 25.10
N LEU A 326 12.44 0.24 23.94
CA LEU A 326 13.26 -0.73 23.23
C LEU A 326 14.43 -1.17 24.09
N THR A 327 14.50 -2.48 24.32
CA THR A 327 15.65 -3.14 24.95
C THR A 327 16.54 -3.82 23.91
N HIS A 328 15.96 -4.20 22.77
CA HIS A 328 16.65 -4.79 21.64
C HIS A 328 16.17 -4.18 20.33
N LEU A 329 17.12 -3.64 19.56
CA LEU A 329 16.90 -3.10 18.22
C LEU A 329 17.96 -3.66 17.27
N SER A 330 17.53 -4.26 16.17
CA SER A 330 18.40 -4.88 15.18
C SER A 330 18.10 -4.30 13.80
N LEU A 331 19.07 -3.55 13.26
CA LEU A 331 18.95 -2.79 12.01
C LEU A 331 20.06 -3.11 11.00
N GLN A 332 20.89 -4.13 11.25
CA GLN A 332 21.99 -4.48 10.34
C GLN A 332 21.49 -4.75 8.91
N ASN A 333 22.36 -4.53 7.92
CA ASN A 333 22.05 -4.72 6.50
C ASN A 333 20.80 -3.92 6.05
N ASN A 334 20.72 -2.67 6.49
CA ASN A 334 19.83 -1.64 5.95
C ASN A 334 20.67 -0.57 5.22
N LEU A 335 20.03 0.51 4.77
CA LEU A 335 20.62 1.64 4.04
C LEU A 335 20.86 2.87 4.95
N ILE A 336 21.02 2.64 6.26
CA ILE A 336 21.19 3.70 7.27
C ILE A 336 22.61 4.26 7.17
N SER A 337 22.71 5.58 7.04
CA SER A 337 23.99 6.31 6.95
C SER A 337 24.20 7.34 8.07
N ASP A 338 23.14 7.66 8.82
CA ASP A 338 23.12 8.59 9.94
C ASP A 338 22.13 8.09 10.99
N VAL A 339 22.40 8.33 12.28
CA VAL A 339 21.62 7.81 13.43
C VAL A 339 21.34 8.92 14.44
#